data_AF-A0A7X7S9T4-F1
#
_entry.id   AF-A0A7X7S9T4-F1
#
_cell.length_a   1.000
_cell.length_b   1.000
_cell.length_c   1.000
_cell.angle_alpha   90.00
_cell.angle_beta   90.00
_cell.angle_gamma   90.00
#
_symmetry.space_group_name_H-M   'P 1'
#
loop_
_entity.id
_entity.type
_entity.pdbx_description
1 polymer ?
#
loop_
_entity_poly.entity_id
_entity_poly.type
_entity_poly.pdbx_seq_one_letter_code
_entity_poly.pdbx_strand_id
1 'polypeptide(L)'
;MREHTPAGACARRGRHLFIVFRGTLSSGEKLSNWMAGRMDAVFDNLDRGGVHRGFHRCYESVREAVHGFAAAHASPERHIRIAGHSLGGALAFLAGMDIATGGLPFRTLEIHAFGSPLVGSARWARHYDRQRTATWRIVNRRDFITRIPPTLLGYRHAGTPVRFTSPRGVRPHGLSEAYLPALLEARAERAPLSSLRARCAAGAASTP
;
A
#
# COMPACT_ATOMS: atom_id res chain seq x y z
N MET A 1 15.96 13.23 -19.33
CA MET A 1 15.08 12.05 -19.26
C MET A 1 14.07 12.30 -18.15
N ARG A 2 12.80 12.61 -18.46
CA ARG A 2 11.80 12.93 -17.42
C ARG A 2 11.37 11.64 -16.73
N GLU A 3 11.91 11.41 -15.55
CA GLU A 3 11.43 10.40 -14.60
C GLU A 3 9.93 10.63 -14.41
N HIS A 4 9.08 9.64 -14.69
CA HIS A 4 7.66 9.78 -14.39
C HIS A 4 7.52 9.78 -12.87
N THR A 5 7.29 10.96 -12.32
CA THR A 5 6.95 11.20 -10.91
C THR A 5 5.94 10.15 -10.46
N PRO A 6 6.13 9.51 -9.28
CA PRO A 6 5.09 8.67 -8.72
C PRO A 6 3.79 9.46 -8.66
N ALA A 7 2.75 8.92 -9.29
CA ALA A 7 1.45 9.56 -9.32
C ALA A 7 0.64 9.13 -8.10
N GLY A 8 -0.19 10.03 -7.59
CA GLY A 8 -1.05 9.77 -6.46
C GLY A 8 -2.13 10.82 -6.34
N ALA A 9 -2.97 10.70 -5.32
CA ALA A 9 -3.97 11.69 -5.00
C ALA A 9 -4.06 11.86 -3.49
N CYS A 10 -4.28 13.10 -3.07
CA CYS A 10 -4.64 13.44 -1.71
C CYS A 10 -6.07 13.97 -1.70
N ALA A 11 -6.89 13.52 -0.76
CA ALA A 11 -8.29 13.93 -0.65
C ALA A 11 -8.74 13.99 0.80
N ARG A 12 -9.63 14.93 1.11
CA ARG A 12 -10.28 15.05 2.41
C ARG A 12 -11.76 14.74 2.27
N ARG A 13 -12.29 13.89 3.16
CA ARG A 13 -13.73 13.65 3.27
C ARG A 13 -14.13 13.55 4.74
N GLY A 14 -14.88 14.54 5.22
CA GLY A 14 -15.27 14.61 6.63
C GLY A 14 -14.03 14.58 7.54
N ARG A 15 -13.98 13.60 8.46
CA ARG A 15 -12.87 13.37 9.40
C ARG A 15 -11.69 12.59 8.82
N HIS A 16 -11.77 12.15 7.56
CA HIS A 16 -10.75 11.32 6.93
C HIS A 16 -9.88 12.11 5.94
N LEU A 17 -8.58 11.88 6.02
CA LEU A 17 -7.59 12.26 5.01
C LEU A 17 -7.17 11.00 4.28
N PHE A 18 -7.17 11.04 2.95
CA PHE A 18 -6.77 9.94 2.09
C PHE A 18 -5.52 10.36 1.32
N ILE A 19 -4.51 9.51 1.35
CA ILE A 19 -3.27 9.65 0.58
C ILE A 19 -3.08 8.35 -0.20
N VAL A 20 -3.23 8.40 -1.51
CA VAL A 20 -3.20 7.21 -2.35
C VAL A 20 -2.04 7.31 -3.34
N PHE A 21 -1.18 6.30 -3.35
CA PHE A 21 -0.07 6.17 -4.27
C PHE A 21 -0.38 5.16 -5.37
N ARG A 22 -0.11 5.52 -6.61
CA ARG A 22 -0.23 4.63 -7.76
C ARG A 22 0.97 3.68 -7.83
N GLY A 23 0.72 2.48 -8.35
CA GLY A 23 1.77 1.55 -8.78
C GLY A 23 2.48 1.96 -10.08
N THR A 24 3.38 1.10 -10.55
CA THR A 24 4.18 1.32 -11.76
C THR A 24 3.32 1.31 -13.03
N LEU A 25 3.53 2.36 -13.82
CA LEU A 25 3.02 2.73 -15.14
C LEU A 25 3.07 1.86 -16.41
N SER A 26 3.75 0.71 -16.48
CA SER A 26 4.71 0.71 -17.62
C SER A 26 4.90 -0.57 -18.44
N SER A 27 5.18 -0.34 -19.73
CA SER A 27 5.67 -1.25 -20.78
C SER A 27 6.75 -2.21 -20.26
N GLY A 28 6.88 -3.38 -20.91
CA GLY A 28 7.71 -4.50 -20.44
C GLY A 28 9.10 -4.12 -19.90
N GLU A 29 9.88 -3.32 -20.65
CA GLU A 29 11.24 -2.91 -20.25
C GLU A 29 11.30 -2.08 -18.97
N LYS A 30 10.36 -1.16 -18.79
CA LYS A 30 10.28 -0.32 -17.58
C LYS A 30 9.92 -1.15 -16.36
N LEU A 31 9.04 -2.14 -16.52
CA LEU A 31 8.73 -3.09 -15.46
C LEU A 31 9.97 -3.92 -15.12
N SER A 32 10.71 -4.41 -16.12
CA SER A 32 11.94 -5.19 -15.92
C SER A 32 13.02 -4.39 -15.19
N ASN A 33 13.32 -3.16 -15.62
CA ASN A 33 14.31 -2.31 -14.96
C ASN A 33 13.93 -1.99 -13.52
N TRP A 34 12.64 -1.73 -13.30
CA TRP A 34 12.15 -1.46 -11.95
C TRP A 34 12.15 -2.70 -11.07
N MET A 35 11.88 -3.88 -11.64
CA MET A 35 12.04 -5.16 -10.95
C MET A 35 13.49 -5.51 -10.64
N ALA A 36 14.43 -5.17 -11.53
CA ALA A 36 15.86 -5.29 -11.25
C ALA A 36 16.29 -4.38 -10.11
N GLY A 37 15.80 -3.13 -10.11
CA GLY A 37 15.93 -2.20 -8.98
C GLY A 37 15.39 -2.82 -7.69
N ARG A 38 14.17 -3.40 -7.70
CA ARG A 38 13.57 -4.11 -6.56
C ARG A 38 14.38 -5.28 -6.00
N MET A 39 15.41 -5.75 -6.69
CA MET A 39 16.29 -6.81 -6.19
C MET A 39 17.59 -6.24 -5.60
N ASP A 40 17.81 -4.93 -5.73
CA ASP A 40 18.98 -4.28 -5.17
C ASP A 40 18.93 -4.28 -3.63
N ALA A 41 20.11 -4.46 -3.02
CA ALA A 41 20.31 -4.34 -1.58
C ALA A 41 20.84 -2.95 -1.21
N VAL A 42 20.61 -1.96 -2.08
CA VAL A 42 21.16 -0.63 -1.87
C VAL A 42 20.21 0.13 -0.96
N PHE A 43 20.60 0.15 0.31
CA PHE A 43 19.91 0.91 1.32
C PHE A 43 20.40 2.35 1.35
N ASP A 44 19.49 3.31 1.33
CA ASP A 44 19.79 4.64 1.85
C ASP A 44 19.78 4.54 3.38
N ASN A 45 20.93 4.82 4.01
CA ASN A 45 21.09 4.70 5.46
C ASN A 45 20.41 5.88 6.16
N LEU A 46 19.18 5.65 6.60
CA LEU A 46 18.51 6.52 7.57
C LEU A 46 18.95 6.13 8.99
N ASP A 47 18.95 7.08 9.92
CA ASP A 47 19.34 6.88 11.34
C ASP A 47 18.65 5.69 12.01
N ARG A 48 17.47 5.32 11.52
CA ARG A 48 16.63 4.27 12.08
C ARG A 48 16.54 3.00 11.21
N GLY A 49 17.46 2.86 10.26
CA GLY A 49 17.63 1.69 9.42
C GLY A 49 17.39 2.00 7.94
N GLY A 50 18.07 1.23 7.09
CA GLY A 50 18.05 1.43 5.65
C GLY A 50 16.72 1.11 4.98
N VAL A 51 16.36 1.89 3.96
CA VAL A 51 15.25 1.64 3.03
C VAL A 51 15.77 1.48 1.61
N HIS A 52 15.05 0.75 0.78
CA HIS A 52 15.40 0.58 -0.62
C HIS A 52 15.55 1.93 -1.33
N ARG A 53 16.73 2.22 -1.88
CA ARG A 53 17.08 3.53 -2.47
C ARG A 53 16.12 3.97 -3.57
N GLY A 54 15.75 3.07 -4.48
CA GLY A 54 14.73 3.34 -5.51
C GLY A 54 13.39 3.81 -4.94
N PHE A 55 12.85 3.13 -3.91
CA PHE A 55 11.59 3.55 -3.28
C PHE A 55 11.75 4.86 -2.52
N HIS A 56 12.89 5.06 -1.86
CA HIS A 56 13.19 6.28 -1.13
C HIS A 56 13.19 7.50 -2.05
N ARG A 57 13.94 7.45 -3.16
CA ARG A 57 13.96 8.51 -4.19
C ARG A 57 12.57 8.80 -4.78
N CYS A 58 11.82 7.75 -5.09
CA CYS A 58 10.44 7.91 -5.53
C CYS A 58 9.60 8.66 -4.49
N TYR A 59 9.71 8.28 -3.21
CA TYR A 59 8.97 8.96 -2.15
C TYR A 59 9.43 10.40 -1.97
N GLU A 60 10.74 10.66 -1.93
CA GLU A 60 11.30 12.01 -1.81
C GLU A 60 10.75 12.97 -2.87
N SER A 61 10.61 12.50 -4.12
CA SER A 61 10.06 13.32 -5.22
C SER A 61 8.61 13.80 -5.03
N VAL A 62 7.86 13.19 -4.12
CA VAL A 62 6.47 13.55 -3.79
C VAL A 62 6.28 13.91 -2.30
N ARG A 63 7.34 13.83 -1.50
CA ARG A 63 7.28 13.97 -0.04
C ARG A 63 6.72 15.33 0.37
N GLU A 64 7.18 16.40 -0.27
CA GLU A 64 6.73 17.77 0.04
C GLU A 64 5.22 17.93 -0.17
N ALA A 65 4.68 17.45 -1.29
CA ALA A 65 3.25 17.53 -1.58
C ALA A 65 2.41 16.71 -0.58
N VAL A 66 2.88 15.51 -0.23
CA VAL A 66 2.22 14.64 0.76
C VAL A 66 2.23 15.27 2.15
N HIS A 67 3.39 15.76 2.59
CA HIS A 67 3.55 16.38 3.90
C HIS A 67 2.79 17.72 3.98
N GLY A 68 2.83 18.54 2.94
CA GLY A 68 2.07 19.78 2.85
C GLY A 68 0.57 19.56 2.97
N PHE A 69 0.03 18.56 2.25
CA PHE A 69 -1.37 18.19 2.38
C PHE A 69 -1.72 17.67 3.79
N ALA A 70 -0.89 16.81 4.36
CA ALA A 70 -1.11 16.27 5.70
C ALA A 70 -1.08 17.39 6.75
N ALA A 71 -0.06 18.25 6.72
CA ALA A 71 0.09 19.37 7.64
C ALA A 71 -1.07 20.37 7.56
N ALA A 72 -1.55 20.69 6.34
CA ALA A 72 -2.66 21.62 6.13
C ALA A 72 -4.01 21.11 6.69
N HIS A 73 -4.14 19.81 6.97
CA HIS A 73 -5.42 19.21 7.34
C HIS A 73 -5.38 18.34 8.61
N ALA A 74 -4.20 18.09 9.17
CA ALA A 74 -3.98 17.30 10.38
C ALA A 74 -4.65 17.94 11.60
N SER A 75 -5.24 17.11 12.45
CA SER A 75 -5.74 17.51 13.77
C SER A 75 -5.96 16.28 14.65
N PRO A 76 -6.05 16.42 15.99
CA PRO A 76 -6.30 15.29 16.90
C PRO A 76 -7.61 14.52 16.61
N GLU A 77 -8.52 15.10 15.84
CA GLU A 77 -9.80 14.50 15.46
C GLU A 77 -9.74 13.77 14.10
N ARG A 78 -8.67 13.95 13.32
CA ARG A 78 -8.57 13.44 11.94
C ARG A 78 -8.01 12.03 11.89
N HIS A 79 -8.54 11.23 10.96
CA HIS A 79 -8.04 9.91 10.64
C HIS A 79 -7.29 9.96 9.31
N ILE A 80 -6.03 9.53 9.28
CA ILE A 80 -5.22 9.50 8.06
C ILE A 80 -5.21 8.06 7.53
N ARG A 81 -5.56 7.90 6.26
CA ARG A 81 -5.53 6.63 5.54
C ARG A 81 -4.61 6.73 4.34
N ILE A 82 -3.61 5.88 4.32
CA ILE A 82 -2.65 5.80 3.24
C ILE A 82 -2.83 4.47 2.54
N ALA A 83 -2.89 4.47 1.22
CA ALA A 83 -3.05 3.25 0.46
C ALA A 83 -2.19 3.24 -0.80
N GLY A 84 -1.82 2.04 -1.23
CA GLY A 84 -1.17 1.87 -2.52
C GLY A 84 -0.95 0.40 -2.88
N HIS A 85 -0.84 0.16 -4.19
CA HIS A 85 -0.56 -1.16 -4.74
C HIS A 85 0.84 -1.22 -5.34
N SER A 86 1.53 -2.35 -5.20
CA SER A 86 2.86 -2.58 -5.76
C SER A 86 3.86 -1.51 -5.31
N LEU A 87 4.43 -0.71 -6.23
CA LEU A 87 5.25 0.47 -5.90
C LEU A 87 4.53 1.40 -4.93
N GLY A 88 3.26 1.71 -5.20
CA GLY A 88 2.46 2.58 -4.35
C GLY A 88 2.32 2.03 -2.93
N GLY A 89 2.34 0.71 -2.76
CA GLY A 89 2.37 0.09 -1.43
C GLY A 89 3.67 0.39 -0.68
N ALA A 90 4.82 0.35 -1.36
CA ALA A 90 6.09 0.75 -0.76
C ALA A 90 6.13 2.24 -0.40
N LEU A 91 5.59 3.10 -1.26
CA LEU A 91 5.47 4.53 -0.97
C LEU A 91 4.51 4.81 0.19
N ALA A 92 3.43 4.04 0.31
CA ALA A 92 2.51 4.13 1.45
C ALA A 92 3.19 3.80 2.78
N PHE A 93 4.11 2.83 2.80
CA PHE A 93 4.95 2.54 3.97
C PHE A 93 5.84 3.74 4.32
N LEU A 94 6.57 4.29 3.35
CA LEU A 94 7.47 5.42 3.59
C LEU A 94 6.71 6.67 4.05
N ALA A 95 5.58 6.98 3.42
CA ALA A 95 4.71 8.08 3.82
C ALA A 95 4.11 7.90 5.23
N GLY A 96 3.69 6.68 5.56
CA GLY A 96 3.17 6.37 6.89
C GLY A 96 4.24 6.52 7.97
N MET A 97 5.48 6.12 7.67
CA MET A 97 6.62 6.32 8.56
C MET A 97 6.89 7.81 8.78
N ASP A 98 6.99 8.58 7.71
CA ASP A 98 7.29 10.01 7.74
C ASP A 98 6.24 10.80 8.54
N ILE A 99 4.94 10.54 8.29
CA ILE A 99 3.84 11.18 9.03
C ILE A 99 3.85 10.77 10.51
N ALA A 100 4.12 9.49 10.82
CA ALA A 100 4.13 9.01 12.20
C ALA A 100 5.25 9.63 13.03
N THR A 101 6.39 9.97 12.41
CA THR A 101 7.53 10.59 13.10
C THR A 101 7.62 12.11 12.93
N GLY A 102 6.84 12.70 12.01
CA GLY A 102 6.87 14.13 11.69
C GLY A 102 6.15 15.03 12.70
N GLY A 103 5.57 14.47 13.77
CA GLY A 103 4.92 15.25 14.84
C GLY A 103 3.55 15.83 14.48
N LEU A 104 2.96 15.41 13.35
CA LEU A 104 1.62 15.86 12.96
C LEU A 104 0.54 15.26 13.88
N PRO A 105 -0.48 16.04 14.31
CA PRO A 105 -1.56 15.52 15.14
C PRO A 105 -2.56 14.70 14.32
N PHE A 106 -2.88 13.49 14.77
CA PHE A 106 -3.92 12.64 14.19
C PHE A 106 -4.55 11.74 15.26
N ARG A 107 -5.79 11.31 15.02
CA ARG A 107 -6.48 10.30 15.83
C ARG A 107 -6.01 8.89 15.51
N THR A 108 -6.00 8.53 14.22
CA THR A 108 -5.48 7.25 13.73
C THR A 108 -4.70 7.45 12.44
N LEU A 109 -3.72 6.58 12.23
CA LEU A 109 -2.93 6.49 11.01
C LEU A 109 -2.97 5.04 10.51
N GLU A 110 -3.70 4.81 9.43
CA GLU A 110 -3.95 3.50 8.84
C GLU A 110 -3.23 3.41 7.48
N ILE A 111 -2.50 2.31 7.27
CA ILE A 111 -1.80 2.05 6.01
C ILE A 111 -2.31 0.75 5.41
N HIS A 112 -2.73 0.79 4.15
CA HIS A 112 -3.21 -0.35 3.39
C HIS A 112 -2.31 -0.59 2.18
N ALA A 113 -1.40 -1.55 2.31
CA ALA A 113 -0.40 -1.86 1.29
C ALA A 113 -0.77 -3.15 0.56
N PHE A 114 -1.20 -3.05 -0.70
CA PHE A 114 -1.62 -4.18 -1.53
C PHE A 114 -0.46 -4.66 -2.39
N GLY A 115 -0.09 -5.94 -2.31
CA GLY A 115 0.98 -6.49 -3.15
C GLY A 115 2.30 -5.73 -3.04
N SER A 116 2.57 -5.15 -1.87
CA SER A 116 3.75 -4.31 -1.65
C SER A 116 5.02 -5.17 -1.56
N PRO A 117 6.14 -4.72 -2.16
CA PRO A 117 7.45 -5.33 -1.97
C PRO A 117 7.96 -5.10 -0.53
N LEU A 118 9.08 -5.74 -0.17
CA LEU A 118 9.79 -5.43 1.07
C LEU A 118 10.44 -4.05 0.94
N VAL A 119 10.25 -3.18 1.94
CA VAL A 119 10.62 -1.75 1.83
C VAL A 119 11.97 -1.44 2.44
N GLY A 120 12.32 -2.08 3.55
CA GLY A 120 13.51 -1.74 4.30
C GLY A 120 14.13 -2.90 5.05
N SER A 121 15.27 -2.58 5.65
CA SER A 121 16.08 -3.48 6.47
C SER A 121 15.33 -3.96 7.71
N ALA A 122 15.85 -5.01 8.36
CA ALA A 122 15.36 -5.47 9.65
C ALA A 122 15.32 -4.36 10.73
N ARG A 123 16.30 -3.45 10.74
CA ARG A 123 16.33 -2.32 11.67
C ARG A 123 15.20 -1.33 11.37
N TRP A 124 15.00 -1.00 10.10
CA TRP A 124 13.91 -0.12 9.67
C TRP A 124 12.54 -0.72 10.00
N ALA A 125 12.32 -2.00 9.68
CA ALA A 125 11.06 -2.67 9.94
C ALA A 125 10.70 -2.70 11.44
N ARG A 126 11.67 -3.02 12.30
CA ARG A 126 11.47 -2.97 13.76
C ARG A 126 11.16 -1.56 14.26
N HIS A 127 11.76 -0.54 13.66
CA HIS A 127 11.49 0.84 14.03
C HIS A 127 10.11 1.29 13.55
N TYR A 128 9.70 0.88 12.35
CA TYR A 128 8.37 1.11 11.79
C TYR A 128 7.27 0.52 12.67
N ASP A 129 7.42 -0.74 13.09
CA ASP A 129 6.41 -1.44 13.90
C ASP A 129 6.26 -0.89 15.33
N ARG A 130 7.19 -0.04 15.78
CA ARG A 130 7.10 0.68 17.05
C ARG A 130 6.31 1.99 16.94
N GLN A 131 6.03 2.45 15.71
CA GLN A 131 5.25 3.67 15.49
C GLN A 131 3.77 3.41 15.76
N ARG A 132 3.01 4.47 16.03
CA ARG A 132 1.55 4.41 16.25
C ARG A 132 0.80 4.28 14.91
N THR A 133 1.10 3.24 14.14
CA THR A 133 0.52 2.96 12.83
C THR A 133 -0.30 1.67 12.85
N ALA A 134 -1.45 1.69 12.17
CA ALA A 134 -2.23 0.50 11.89
C ALA A 134 -1.97 0.06 10.44
N THR A 135 -0.90 -0.71 10.25
CA THR A 135 -0.43 -1.09 8.91
C THR A 135 -0.85 -2.50 8.53
N TRP A 136 -1.62 -2.62 7.46
CA TRP A 136 -2.10 -3.86 6.89
C TRP A 136 -1.43 -4.12 5.55
N ARG A 137 -0.72 -5.25 5.46
CA ARG A 137 -0.16 -5.77 4.21
C ARG A 137 -1.09 -6.80 3.62
N ILE A 138 -1.81 -6.43 2.57
CA ILE A 138 -2.66 -7.36 1.86
C ILE A 138 -1.77 -8.12 0.87
N VAL A 139 -1.74 -9.45 1.00
CA VAL A 139 -0.79 -10.32 0.31
C VAL A 139 -1.52 -11.48 -0.37
N ASN A 140 -1.44 -11.53 -1.70
CA ASN A 140 -1.75 -12.75 -2.44
C ASN A 140 -0.56 -13.72 -2.31
N ARG A 141 -0.78 -14.94 -1.81
CA ARG A 141 0.29 -15.95 -1.66
C ARG A 141 0.98 -16.31 -2.98
N ARG A 142 0.30 -16.11 -4.11
CA ARG A 142 0.82 -16.37 -5.46
C ARG A 142 1.58 -15.18 -6.05
N ASP A 143 1.56 -14.03 -5.39
CA ASP A 143 2.22 -12.82 -5.84
C ASP A 143 3.68 -12.78 -5.37
N PHE A 144 4.60 -13.03 -6.31
CA PHE A 144 6.04 -13.01 -6.04
C PHE A 144 6.56 -11.62 -5.67
N ILE A 145 5.90 -10.54 -6.08
CA ILE A 145 6.34 -9.18 -5.75
C ILE A 145 6.38 -8.94 -4.24
N THR A 146 5.51 -9.60 -3.49
CA THR A 146 5.48 -9.49 -2.03
C THR A 146 6.67 -10.14 -1.32
N ARG A 147 7.55 -10.83 -2.06
CA ARG A 147 8.71 -11.55 -1.54
C ARG A 147 10.05 -10.93 -1.96
N ILE A 148 10.01 -9.77 -2.61
CA ILE A 148 11.19 -9.10 -3.15
C ILE A 148 11.31 -7.68 -2.57
N PRO A 149 12.53 -7.18 -2.37
CA PRO A 149 13.79 -7.92 -2.41
C PRO A 149 13.87 -9.04 -1.36
N PRO A 150 14.67 -10.11 -1.61
CA PRO A 150 14.71 -11.27 -0.72
C PRO A 150 15.14 -10.93 0.70
N THR A 151 14.60 -11.66 1.66
CA THR A 151 14.97 -11.56 3.09
C THR A 151 16.43 -11.90 3.37
N LEU A 152 17.09 -12.68 2.50
CA LEU A 152 18.53 -12.97 2.57
C LEU A 152 19.39 -11.70 2.43
N LEU A 153 18.90 -10.69 1.71
CA LEU A 153 19.56 -9.40 1.52
C LEU A 153 19.30 -8.41 2.67
N GLY A 154 18.87 -8.90 3.84
CA GLY A 154 18.65 -8.07 5.03
C GLY A 154 17.29 -7.35 5.10
N TYR A 155 16.45 -7.48 4.07
CA TYR A 155 15.10 -6.95 4.05
C TYR A 155 14.16 -7.69 5.01
N ARG A 156 13.24 -6.96 5.62
CA ARG A 156 12.17 -7.54 6.45
C ARG A 156 10.85 -6.82 6.21
N HIS A 157 9.77 -7.55 6.39
CA HIS A 157 8.45 -6.95 6.40
C HIS A 157 8.20 -6.18 7.70
N ALA A 158 7.46 -5.10 7.58
CA ALA A 158 6.80 -4.40 8.67
C ALA A 158 5.27 -4.50 8.51
N GLY A 159 4.51 -4.24 9.56
CA GLY A 159 3.05 -4.30 9.56
C GLY A 159 2.45 -5.70 9.47
N THR A 160 1.13 -5.77 9.68
CA THR A 160 0.38 -7.01 9.85
C THR A 160 -0.04 -7.60 8.50
N PRO A 161 0.31 -8.86 8.20
CA PRO A 161 -0.09 -9.50 6.95
C PRO A 161 -1.55 -10.00 6.97
N VAL A 162 -2.32 -9.61 5.95
CA VAL A 162 -3.63 -10.18 5.59
C VAL A 162 -3.44 -10.98 4.31
N ARG A 163 -3.57 -12.31 4.40
CA ARG A 163 -3.19 -13.22 3.30
C ARG A 163 -4.41 -13.84 2.65
N PHE A 164 -4.39 -13.94 1.33
CA PHE A 164 -5.35 -14.69 0.53
C PHE A 164 -4.64 -15.42 -0.62
N THR A 165 -5.37 -16.25 -1.35
CA THR A 165 -4.86 -16.96 -2.53
C THR A 165 -5.81 -16.74 -3.69
N SER A 166 -5.34 -16.12 -4.78
CA SER A 166 -6.19 -15.93 -5.97
C SER A 166 -6.40 -17.23 -6.76
N PRO A 167 -7.54 -17.40 -7.47
CA PRO A 167 -7.79 -18.54 -8.35
C PRO A 167 -6.74 -18.71 -9.45
N ARG A 168 -6.57 -19.95 -9.96
CA ARG A 168 -5.71 -20.23 -11.12
C ARG A 168 -6.19 -19.43 -12.35
N GLY A 169 -5.28 -19.11 -13.27
CA GLY A 169 -5.57 -18.26 -14.43
C GLY A 169 -5.62 -16.74 -14.15
N VAL A 170 -5.81 -16.32 -12.90
CA VAL A 170 -5.74 -14.89 -12.51
C VAL A 170 -4.29 -14.42 -12.39
N ARG A 171 -3.99 -13.22 -12.91
CA ARG A 171 -2.70 -12.53 -12.73
C ARG A 171 -2.48 -12.21 -11.24
N PRO A 172 -1.56 -12.88 -10.51
CA PRO A 172 -1.53 -12.81 -9.05
C PRO A 172 -1.23 -11.42 -8.48
N HIS A 173 -0.45 -10.61 -9.21
CA HIS A 173 -0.09 -9.26 -8.82
C HIS A 173 -1.11 -8.20 -9.26
N GLY A 174 -2.15 -8.59 -10.00
CA GLY A 174 -3.15 -7.66 -10.53
C GLY A 174 -4.06 -7.08 -9.45
N LEU A 175 -4.13 -5.75 -9.32
CA LEU A 175 -4.98 -5.10 -8.32
C LEU A 175 -6.46 -5.40 -8.59
N SER A 176 -6.93 -5.16 -9.82
CA SER A 176 -8.32 -5.38 -10.21
C SER A 176 -8.65 -6.85 -10.44
N GLU A 177 -7.67 -7.66 -10.84
CA GLU A 177 -7.89 -9.07 -11.18
C GLU A 177 -7.79 -10.00 -9.96
N ALA A 178 -6.92 -9.70 -8.99
CA ALA A 178 -6.68 -10.58 -7.84
C ALA A 178 -7.06 -9.94 -6.50
N TYR A 179 -6.58 -8.71 -6.23
CA TYR A 179 -6.68 -8.11 -4.89
C TYR A 179 -8.08 -7.57 -4.58
N LEU A 180 -8.67 -6.79 -5.48
CA LEU A 180 -10.00 -6.20 -5.26
C LEU A 180 -11.11 -7.27 -5.17
N PRO A 181 -11.18 -8.28 -6.06
CA PRO A 181 -12.18 -9.33 -5.95
C PRO A 181 -12.15 -10.06 -4.61
N ALA A 182 -10.96 -10.45 -4.13
CA ALA A 182 -10.80 -11.12 -2.85
C ALA A 182 -11.29 -10.28 -1.66
N LEU A 183 -11.13 -8.95 -1.72
CA LEU A 183 -11.62 -8.05 -0.67
C LEU A 183 -13.14 -7.87 -0.73
N LEU A 184 -13.69 -7.81 -1.95
CA LEU A 184 -15.14 -7.68 -2.15
C LEU A 184 -15.87 -8.95 -1.70
N GLU A 185 -15.31 -10.12 -1.98
CA GLU A 185 -15.79 -11.41 -1.48
C GLU A 185 -15.76 -11.45 0.05
N ALA A 186 -14.61 -11.16 0.67
CA ALA A 186 -14.48 -11.11 2.13
C ALA A 186 -15.43 -10.11 2.79
N ARG A 187 -15.76 -9.00 2.10
CA ARG A 187 -16.79 -8.04 2.56
C ARG A 187 -18.19 -8.62 2.45
N ALA A 188 -18.51 -9.33 1.37
CA ALA A 188 -19.82 -9.95 1.16
C ALA A 188 -20.09 -11.05 2.20
N GLU A 189 -19.09 -11.85 2.55
CA GLU A 189 -19.17 -12.88 3.60
C GLU A 189 -19.40 -12.29 5.00
N ARG A 190 -18.91 -11.06 5.24
CA ARG A 190 -19.11 -10.33 6.49
C ARG A 190 -20.38 -9.48 6.49
N ALA A 191 -21.08 -9.35 5.37
CA ALA A 191 -22.36 -8.65 5.33
C ALA A 191 -23.41 -9.53 6.02
N PRO A 192 -24.30 -8.96 6.86
CA PRO A 192 -25.35 -9.73 7.50
C PRO A 192 -26.18 -10.48 6.45
N LEU A 193 -26.46 -11.76 6.69
CA LEU A 193 -27.15 -12.68 5.76
C LEU A 193 -28.49 -12.12 5.22
N SER A 194 -29.12 -11.20 5.96
CA SER A 194 -30.33 -10.47 5.55
C SER A 194 -30.14 -9.65 4.26
N SER A 195 -28.93 -9.14 4.00
CA SER A 195 -28.61 -8.31 2.83
C SER A 195 -28.34 -9.12 1.55
N LEU A 196 -28.11 -10.43 1.66
CA LEU A 196 -27.86 -11.32 0.52
C LEU A 196 -29.17 -11.82 -0.12
N ARG A 197 -30.25 -11.98 0.67
CA ARG A 197 -31.57 -12.42 0.16
C ARG A 197 -32.29 -11.39 -0.73
N ALA A 198 -32.01 -10.10 -0.55
CA ALA A 198 -32.61 -9.03 -1.36
C ALA A 198 -32.16 -9.05 -2.84
N ARG A 199 -31.01 -9.66 -3.16
CA ARG A 199 -30.50 -9.75 -4.54
C ARG A 199 -31.11 -10.90 -5.34
N CYS A 200 -31.58 -11.97 -4.69
CA CYS A 200 -32.29 -13.05 -5.38
C CYS A 200 -33.74 -12.68 -5.73
N ALA A 201 -34.37 -11.77 -4.99
CA ALA A 201 -35.74 -11.34 -5.27
C ALA A 201 -35.87 -10.32 -6.42
N ALA A 202 -34.79 -9.60 -6.76
CA ALA A 202 -34.81 -8.56 -7.79
C ALA A 202 -34.52 -9.09 -9.22
N GLY A 203 -34.21 -10.38 -9.38
CA GLY A 203 -33.89 -11.01 -10.68
C GLY A 203 -35.04 -11.76 -11.35
N ALA A 204 -36.24 -11.78 -10.75
CA ALA A 204 -37.38 -12.58 -11.22
C ALA A 204 -38.55 -11.76 -11.80
N ALA A 205 -38.34 -10.47 -12.09
CA ALA A 205 -39.40 -9.61 -12.62
C ALA A 205 -38.89 -8.79 -13.84
N SER A 206 -38.73 -9.47 -14.98
CA SER A 206 -38.79 -8.82 -16.30
C SER A 206 -38.95 -9.85 -17.41
N THR A 207 -40.18 -10.15 -17.77
CA THR A 207 -40.53 -10.65 -19.12
C THR A 207 -41.97 -10.19 -19.39
N PRO A 208 -42.20 -9.27 -20.33
CA PRO A 208 -43.43 -9.29 -21.11
C PRO A 208 -43.34 -10.35 -22.21
#